data_AF-A0A355E3F7-F1
#
_entry.id   AF-A0A355E3F7-F1
#
_cell.length_a   1.000
_cell.length_b   1.000
_cell.length_c   1.000
_cell.angle_alpha   90.00
_cell.angle_beta   90.00
_cell.angle_gamma   90.00
#
_symmetry.space_group_name_H-M   'P 1'
#
loop_
_entity.id
_entity.type
_entity.pdbx_description
1 polymer ?
#
loop_
_entity_poly.entity_id
_entity_poly.type
_entity_poly.pdbx_seq_one_letter_code
_entity_poly.pdbx_strand_id
1 'polypeptide(L)'
;MPSPRSSTLRRWIYAAVFAAAAAVLVGNRGFRAAVKNFLQLRSVGAQIAALDKEEKTLKERIKTLASDDAALEHAARKELGMRKAGEIEYRFPPPGPDDE
;
A
#
# COMPACT_ATOMS: atom_id res chain seq x y z
N MET A 1 29.53 -11.54 53.09
CA MET A 1 29.23 -11.49 51.64
C MET A 1 28.01 -12.34 51.35
N PRO A 2 26.82 -11.77 51.10
CA PRO A 2 25.65 -12.55 50.69
C PRO A 2 25.73 -12.86 49.19
N SER A 3 25.45 -14.11 48.81
CA SER A 3 25.53 -14.58 47.42
C SER A 3 24.29 -14.17 46.61
N PRO A 4 24.45 -13.79 45.32
CA PRO A 4 23.37 -13.23 44.49
C PRO A 4 22.50 -14.32 43.82
N ARG A 5 22.13 -15.38 44.55
CA ARG A 5 21.44 -16.55 43.97
C ARG A 5 19.92 -16.36 43.76
N SER A 6 19.29 -15.37 44.39
CA SER A 6 17.83 -15.21 44.35
C SER A 6 17.31 -14.40 43.14
N SER A 7 18.14 -13.53 42.56
CA SER A 7 17.73 -12.69 41.42
C SER A 7 17.71 -13.46 40.10
N THR A 8 18.65 -14.40 39.91
CA THR A 8 18.69 -15.28 38.74
C THR A 8 17.53 -16.26 38.77
N LEU A 9 17.23 -16.87 39.92
CA LEU A 9 16.09 -17.78 40.07
C LEU A 9 14.76 -17.08 39.77
N ARG A 10 14.56 -15.85 40.27
CA ARG A 10 13.36 -15.05 39.92
C ARG A 10 13.27 -14.76 38.43
N ARG A 11 14.38 -14.42 37.76
CA ARG A 11 14.41 -14.19 36.31
C ARG A 11 14.01 -15.45 35.53
N TRP A 12 14.49 -16.62 35.94
CA TRP A 12 14.10 -17.90 35.33
C TRP A 12 12.64 -18.23 35.55
N ILE A 13 12.08 -17.96 36.74
CA ILE A 13 10.65 -18.12 37.00
C ILE A 13 9.83 -17.20 36.10
N TYR A 14 10.17 -15.92 36.00
CA TYR A 14 9.48 -14.99 35.09
C TYR A 14 9.59 -15.41 33.63
N ALA A 15 10.77 -15.87 33.20
CA ALA A 15 10.96 -16.38 31.84
C ALA A 15 10.08 -17.61 31.57
N ALA A 16 9.99 -18.54 32.53
CA ALA A 16 9.15 -19.73 32.41
C ALA A 16 7.65 -19.38 32.36
N VAL A 17 7.20 -18.46 33.21
CA VAL A 17 5.80 -17.98 33.21
C VAL A 17 5.47 -17.26 31.90
N PHE A 18 6.37 -16.41 31.41
CA PHE A 18 6.20 -15.72 30.14
C PHE A 18 6.15 -16.70 28.97
N ALA A 19 7.05 -17.70 28.95
CA ALA A 19 7.06 -18.73 27.93
C ALA A 19 5.77 -19.57 27.93
N ALA A 20 5.27 -19.94 29.11
CA ALA A 20 4.00 -20.66 29.24
C ALA A 20 2.81 -19.82 28.74
N ALA A 21 2.76 -18.53 29.10
CA ALA A 21 1.72 -17.61 28.63
C ALA A 21 1.77 -17.43 27.10
N ALA A 22 2.98 -17.26 26.53
CA ALA A 22 3.18 -17.17 25.09
C ALA A 22 2.76 -18.46 24.37
N ALA A 23 3.07 -19.64 24.93
CA ALA A 23 2.67 -20.92 24.37
C ALA A 23 1.14 -21.09 24.35
N VAL A 24 0.43 -20.65 25.39
CA VAL A 24 -1.04 -20.66 25.43
C VAL A 24 -1.62 -19.69 24.39
N LEU A 25 -1.07 -18.48 24.26
CA LEU A 25 -1.52 -17.51 23.27
C LEU A 25 -1.32 -18.01 21.83
N VAL A 26 -0.14 -18.59 21.54
CA VAL A 26 0.20 -19.10 20.20
C VAL A 26 -0.50 -20.41 19.90
N GLY A 27 -0.71 -21.26 20.90
CA GLY A 27 -1.45 -22.52 20.79
C GLY A 27 -2.96 -22.32 20.62
N ASN A 28 -3.51 -21.20 21.08
CA ASN A 28 -4.92 -20.89 20.94
C ASN A 28 -5.23 -20.43 19.50
N ARG A 29 -5.93 -21.29 18.75
CA ARG A 29 -6.41 -21.00 17.39
C ARG A 29 -7.26 -19.72 17.33
N GLY A 30 -7.99 -19.40 18.40
CA GLY A 30 -8.82 -18.20 18.50
C GLY A 30 -8.00 -16.91 18.53
N PHE A 31 -6.89 -16.88 19.28
CA PHE A 31 -6.02 -15.70 19.34
C PHE A 31 -5.35 -15.43 17.98
N ARG A 32 -4.85 -16.49 17.32
CA ARG A 32 -4.27 -16.38 15.97
C ARG A 32 -5.28 -15.88 14.95
N ALA A 33 -6.52 -16.36 15.01
CA ALA A 33 -7.60 -15.90 14.16
C ALA A 33 -7.93 -14.42 14.42
N ALA A 34 -8.00 -14.00 15.68
CA ALA A 34 -8.25 -12.60 16.04
C ALA A 34 -7.15 -11.67 15.51
N VAL A 35 -5.87 -12.04 15.67
CA VAL A 35 -4.74 -11.27 15.12
C VAL A 35 -4.82 -11.19 13.60
N LYS A 36 -5.07 -12.33 12.92
CA LYS A 36 -5.21 -12.35 11.47
C LYS A 36 -6.36 -11.46 11.01
N ASN A 37 -7.53 -11.57 11.64
CA ASN A 37 -8.71 -10.79 11.30
C ASN A 37 -8.47 -9.30 11.54
N PHE A 38 -7.79 -8.93 12.63
CA PHE A 38 -7.43 -7.54 12.90
C PHE A 38 -6.51 -6.96 11.81
N LEU A 39 -5.49 -7.71 11.39
CA LEU A 39 -4.60 -7.30 10.31
C LEU A 39 -5.35 -7.18 8.97
N GLN A 40 -6.24 -8.12 8.67
CA GLN A 40 -7.08 -8.09 7.47
C GLN A 40 -8.05 -6.90 7.50
N LEU A 41 -8.68 -6.62 8.65
CA LEU A 41 -9.58 -5.47 8.79
C LEU A 41 -8.82 -4.16 8.56
N ARG A 42 -7.60 -4.05 9.09
CA ARG A 42 -6.74 -2.89 8.87
C ARG A 42 -6.34 -2.74 7.41
N SER A 43 -5.97 -3.83 6.72
CA SER A 43 -5.57 -3.77 5.31
C SER A 43 -6.75 -3.44 4.39
N VAL A 44 -7.93 -3.99 4.66
CA VAL A 44 -9.16 -3.67 3.91
C VAL A 44 -9.55 -2.22 4.13
N GLY A 45 -9.50 -1.72 5.37
CA GLY A 45 -9.76 -0.30 5.66
C GLY A 45 -8.80 0.64 4.93
N ALA A 46 -7.51 0.30 4.85
CA ALA A 46 -6.54 1.07 4.08
C ALA A 46 -6.83 1.08 2.58
N GLN A 47 -7.29 -0.06 2.02
CA GLN A 47 -7.69 -0.15 0.61
C GLN A 47 -8.92 0.70 0.30
N ILE A 48 -9.93 0.69 1.19
CA ILE A 48 -11.12 1.54 1.04
C ILE A 48 -10.71 3.01 0.99
N ALA A 49 -9.88 3.45 1.94
CA ALA A 49 -9.41 4.84 1.97
C ALA A 49 -8.61 5.24 0.72
N ALA A 50 -7.82 4.31 0.17
CA ALA A 50 -7.08 4.54 -1.07
C ALA A 50 -8.03 4.66 -2.27
N LEU A 51 -9.00 3.75 -2.40
CA LEU A 51 -10.00 3.75 -3.47
C LEU A 51 -10.90 4.99 -3.41
N ASP A 52 -11.34 5.42 -2.23
CA ASP A 52 -12.13 6.64 -2.07
C ASP A 52 -11.36 7.88 -2.54
N LYS A 53 -10.05 7.92 -2.30
CA LYS A 53 -9.18 9.01 -2.76
C LYS A 53 -9.03 8.98 -4.28
N GLU A 54 -8.86 7.78 -4.86
CA GLU A 54 -8.78 7.59 -6.31
C GLU A 54 -10.09 7.98 -7.00
N GLU A 55 -11.23 7.55 -6.46
CA GLU A 55 -12.56 7.89 -6.95
C GLU A 55 -12.77 9.41 -6.98
N LYS A 56 -12.42 10.12 -5.90
CA LYS A 56 -12.51 11.59 -5.85
C LYS A 56 -11.63 12.24 -6.91
N THR A 57 -10.40 11.77 -7.04
CA THR A 57 -9.44 12.29 -8.03
C THR A 57 -9.97 12.07 -9.46
N LEU A 58 -10.51 10.88 -9.76
CA LEU A 58 -11.09 10.56 -11.05
C LEU A 58 -12.32 11.41 -11.34
N LYS A 59 -13.21 11.60 -10.36
CA LYS A 59 -14.38 12.47 -10.49
C LYS A 59 -14.00 13.92 -10.77
N GLU A 60 -12.97 14.44 -10.11
CA GLU A 60 -12.44 15.77 -10.39
C GLU A 60 -11.87 15.85 -11.82
N ARG A 61 -11.11 14.85 -12.27
CA ARG A 61 -10.60 14.80 -13.65
C ARG A 61 -11.72 14.77 -14.68
N ILE A 62 -12.74 13.94 -14.45
CA ILE A 62 -13.93 13.89 -15.32
C ILE A 62 -14.63 15.23 -15.35
N LYS A 63 -14.82 15.88 -14.19
CA LYS A 63 -15.45 17.21 -14.12
C LYS A 63 -14.68 18.25 -14.94
N THR A 64 -13.36 18.27 -14.82
CA THR A 64 -12.50 19.21 -15.56
C THR A 64 -12.54 18.94 -17.07
N LEU A 65 -12.46 17.67 -17.48
CA LEU A 65 -12.54 17.29 -18.89
C LEU A 65 -13.93 17.55 -19.48
N ALA A 66 -15.00 17.31 -18.72
CA ALA A 66 -16.37 17.56 -19.17
C ALA A 66 -16.72 19.06 -19.25
N SER A 67 -16.00 19.92 -18.52
CA SER A 67 -16.17 21.38 -18.62
C SER A 67 -15.41 22.02 -19.79
N ASP A 68 -14.53 21.28 -20.46
CA ASP A 68 -13.69 21.77 -21.55
C ASP A 68 -13.68 20.77 -22.71
N ASP A 69 -14.65 20.92 -23.61
CA ASP A 69 -14.79 20.08 -24.82
C ASP A 69 -13.51 20.04 -25.67
N ALA A 70 -12.71 21.10 -25.68
CA ALA A 70 -11.46 21.15 -26.42
C ALA A 70 -10.36 20.29 -25.75
N ALA A 71 -10.31 20.28 -24.42
CA ALA A 71 -9.42 19.38 -23.67
C ALA A 71 -9.82 17.91 -23.82
N LEU A 72 -11.13 17.62 -23.84
CA LEU A 72 -11.64 16.27 -24.09
C LEU A 72 -11.29 15.78 -25.50
N GLU A 73 -11.50 16.62 -26.52
CA GLU A 73 -11.13 16.31 -27.91
C GLU A 73 -9.61 16.06 -28.04
N HIS A 74 -8.79 16.89 -27.39
CA HIS A 74 -7.33 16.71 -27.42
C HIS A 74 -6.88 15.41 -26.74
N ALA A 75 -7.47 15.06 -25.60
CA ALA A 75 -7.19 13.80 -24.90
C ALA A 75 -7.59 12.58 -25.75
N ALA A 76 -8.77 12.61 -26.36
CA ALA A 76 -9.24 11.55 -27.25
C ALA A 76 -8.35 11.41 -28.49
N ARG A 77 -7.93 12.53 -29.11
CA ARG A 77 -7.00 12.52 -30.24
C ARG A 77 -5.66 11.87 -29.87
N LYS A 78 -5.12 12.19 -28.70
CA LYS A 78 -3.86 11.59 -28.20
C LYS A 78 -3.96 10.08 -28.01
N GLU A 79 -5.02 9.57 -27.37
CA GLU A 79 -5.19 8.13 -27.15
C GLU A 79 -5.44 7.36 -28.46
N LEU A 80 -6.19 7.95 -29.39
CA LEU A 80 -6.51 7.34 -30.69
C LEU A 80 -5.39 7.50 -31.73
N GLY A 81 -4.29 8.17 -31.39
CA GLY A 81 -3.20 8.47 -32.33
C GLY A 81 -3.62 9.40 -33.48
N MET A 82 -4.71 10.15 -33.30
CA MET A 82 -5.23 11.11 -34.27
C MET A 82 -4.58 12.48 -34.08
N ARG A 83 -4.34 13.20 -35.17
CA ARG A 83 -3.72 14.54 -35.13
C ARG A 83 -4.64 15.58 -35.74
N LYS A 84 -4.60 16.81 -35.20
CA LYS A 84 -5.26 17.97 -35.81
C LYS A 84 -4.36 18.54 -36.92
N ALA A 85 -4.97 19.19 -37.91
CA ALA A 85 -4.23 19.93 -38.93
C ALA A 85 -3.30 20.97 -38.26
N GLY A 86 -1.99 20.87 -38.52
CA GLY A 86 -0.95 21.75 -37.94
C GLY A 86 -0.20 21.19 -36.71
N GLU A 87 -0.51 19.98 -36.24
CA GLU A 87 0.12 19.37 -35.05
C GLU A 87 1.36 18.53 -35.43
N ILE A 88 2.53 18.84 -34.86
CA ILE A 88 3.81 18.16 -35.12
C ILE A 88 4.05 17.11 -34.02
N GLU A 89 4.10 15.82 -34.36
CA GLU A 89 4.53 14.77 -33.42
C GLU A 89 6.05 14.61 -33.50
N TYR A 90 6.72 14.79 -32.37
CA TYR A 90 8.15 14.54 -32.23
C TYR A 90 8.35 13.10 -31.74
N ARG A 91 8.86 12.22 -32.61
CA ARG A 91 9.24 10.84 -32.24
C ARG A 91 10.75 10.79 -32.06
N PHE A 92 11.19 10.43 -30.86
CA PHE A 92 12.60 10.15 -30.62
C PHE A 92 12.90 8.71 -31.04
N PRO A 93 13.95 8.47 -31.84
CA PRO A 93 14.46 7.12 -32.03
C PRO A 93 14.98 6.58 -30.67
N PRO A 94 14.93 5.26 -30.44
CA PRO A 94 15.60 4.68 -29.29
C PRO A 94 17.10 5.04 -29.33
N PRO A 95 17.74 5.28 -28.17
CA PRO A 95 19.17 5.61 -28.11
C PRO A 95 19.98 4.51 -28.80
N GLY A 96 20.97 4.92 -29.59
CA GLY A 96 21.83 4.00 -30.32
C GLY A 96 22.82 3.30 -29.39
N PRO A 97 23.40 2.17 -29.80
CA PRO A 97 24.44 1.47 -29.03
C PRO A 97 25.72 2.31 -28.84
N ASP A 98 25.84 3.46 -29.50
CA ASP A 98 27.00 4.34 -29.48
C ASP A 98 26.79 5.58 -28.58
N ASP A 99 25.66 5.65 -27.85
CA ASP A 99 25.29 6.76 -26.95
C ASP A 99 25.51 6.42 -25.45
N GLU A 100 26.59 5.70 -25.10
CA GLU A 100 27.09 5.49 -23.73
C GLU A 100 28.38 6.28 -23.44
#